data_AF-A0AAN4YKD5-F1
#
_entry.id   AF-A0AAN4YKD5-F1
#
_cell.length_a   1.000
_cell.length_b   1.000
_cell.length_c   1.000
_cell.angle_alpha   90.00
_cell.angle_beta   90.00
_cell.angle_gamma   90.00
#
_symmetry.space_group_name_H-M   'P 1'
#
loop_
_entity.id
_entity.type
_entity.pdbx_description
1 polymer ?
#
loop_
_entity_poly.entity_id
_entity_poly.type
_entity_poly.pdbx_seq_one_letter_code
_entity_poly.pdbx_strand_id
1 'polypeptide(L)'
;MAKAVADTQGENQAGFAFDTETVTGFSHTHDSGTGGPNCPDDDLNQCKWQQNDRAVAWVRDSPKARPGYFSIAMESGVQAEMTVTNHSALYRFTFNNVPTESLSPVILVDLMDLPQSRKGGIASVDSSGRLTGNATFNPSFGIGSYELHFCVDFKGGDIRDTGTWVKNRANSSQKTVSLVEDGSNTPATLSAGTFARFHTLRDNTITARVGVSFMSVEQACSNAETELPNFDFANTVSAAESAWRDKLNVISVNAEGISSDLQKVFWSGAYRAMISPQDYTGENPLWKSEEPYYDSFYW
;
A
#
# COMPACT_ATOMS: atom_id res chain seq x y z
N MET A 1 9.28 4.10 7.56
CA MET A 1 8.51 2.85 7.63
C MET A 1 7.67 2.59 6.39
N ALA A 2 6.83 3.54 5.96
CA ALA A 2 5.99 3.35 4.79
C ALA A 2 6.82 3.25 3.50
N LYS A 3 6.50 2.26 2.67
CA LYS A 3 7.11 1.99 1.38
C LYS A 3 5.99 1.61 0.41
N ALA A 4 5.51 2.58 -0.36
CA ALA A 4 4.38 2.38 -1.27
C ALA A 4 4.86 1.97 -2.68
N VAL A 5 4.43 0.81 -3.17
CA VAL A 5 4.67 0.37 -4.56
C VAL A 5 3.58 -0.61 -5.02
N ALA A 6 3.55 -0.94 -6.31
CA ALA A 6 2.70 -2.00 -6.87
C ALA A 6 3.23 -3.40 -6.56
N ASP A 7 2.33 -4.37 -6.43
CA ASP A 7 2.64 -5.76 -6.09
C ASP A 7 2.50 -6.68 -7.30
N THR A 8 3.61 -7.08 -7.89
CA THR A 8 3.67 -7.94 -9.09
C THR A 8 3.57 -9.42 -8.75
N GLN A 9 3.02 -10.22 -9.67
CA GLN A 9 3.12 -11.67 -9.57
C GLN A 9 4.49 -12.16 -10.06
N GLY A 10 5.11 -13.07 -9.30
CA GLY A 10 6.37 -13.73 -9.66
C GLY A 10 7.57 -13.33 -8.80
N GLU A 11 7.51 -12.17 -8.15
CA GLU A 11 8.54 -11.66 -7.23
C GLU A 11 7.86 -11.19 -5.94
N ASN A 12 8.32 -11.66 -4.78
CA ASN A 12 7.56 -11.55 -3.52
C ASN A 12 8.26 -10.75 -2.40
N GLN A 13 9.42 -10.14 -2.67
CA GLN A 13 10.26 -9.51 -1.64
C GLN A 13 10.33 -7.98 -1.70
N ALA A 14 9.90 -7.36 -2.79
CA ALA A 14 10.04 -5.90 -2.98
C ALA A 14 8.81 -5.24 -3.61
N GLY A 15 7.71 -5.98 -3.73
CA GLY A 15 6.49 -5.54 -4.40
C GLY A 15 6.58 -5.61 -5.91
N PHE A 16 7.39 -4.75 -6.52
CA PHE A 16 7.39 -4.56 -7.98
C PHE A 16 8.65 -5.05 -8.66
N ALA A 17 8.48 -5.87 -9.70
CA ALA A 17 9.54 -6.23 -10.63
C ALA A 17 9.16 -5.93 -12.09
N PHE A 18 10.04 -5.23 -12.80
CA PHE A 18 9.75 -4.69 -14.14
C PHE A 18 9.69 -5.75 -15.25
N ASP A 19 10.19 -6.95 -15.00
CA ASP A 19 10.15 -8.11 -15.91
C ASP A 19 8.88 -8.96 -15.77
N THR A 20 7.97 -8.56 -14.87
CA THR A 20 6.63 -9.17 -14.73
C THR A 20 5.60 -8.51 -15.66
N GLU A 21 4.38 -9.06 -15.69
CA GLU A 21 3.29 -8.59 -16.56
C GLU A 21 2.05 -8.12 -15.81
N THR A 22 1.85 -8.58 -14.57
CA THR A 22 0.60 -8.35 -13.82
C THR A 22 0.86 -7.84 -12.41
N VAL A 23 -0.03 -6.98 -11.93
CA VAL A 23 -0.08 -6.48 -10.55
C VAL A 23 -1.35 -6.99 -9.86
N THR A 24 -1.23 -7.36 -8.59
CA THR A 24 -2.33 -7.86 -7.73
C THR A 24 -2.82 -6.82 -6.71
N GLY A 25 -2.08 -5.73 -6.52
CA GLY A 25 -2.37 -4.68 -5.55
C GLY A 25 -1.22 -3.70 -5.38
N PHE A 26 -1.22 -2.98 -4.26
CA PHE A 26 -0.33 -1.90 -3.89
C PHE A 26 -0.11 -1.91 -2.38
N SER A 27 1.13 -2.11 -1.97
CA SER A 27 1.54 -2.31 -0.58
C SER A 27 2.06 -1.06 0.09
N HIS A 28 1.88 -0.99 1.41
CA HIS A 28 2.25 0.17 2.25
C HIS A 28 3.53 -0.04 3.03
N THR A 29 3.83 -1.29 3.30
CA THR A 29 5.07 -1.78 3.84
C THR A 29 5.54 -2.83 2.84
N HIS A 30 6.83 -2.86 2.53
CA HIS A 30 7.38 -4.04 1.87
C HIS A 30 7.84 -4.95 3.00
N ASP A 31 7.15 -6.07 3.24
CA ASP A 31 6.59 -7.06 2.27
C ASP A 31 5.03 -7.27 2.10
N SER A 32 4.08 -6.30 2.02
CA SER A 32 2.59 -6.59 1.91
C SER A 32 1.59 -5.47 1.49
N GLY A 33 0.53 -5.78 0.68
CA GLY A 33 -0.37 -4.74 0.10
C GLY A 33 -1.86 -4.95 -0.27
N THR A 34 -2.46 -3.86 -0.79
CA THR A 34 -3.89 -3.54 -1.01
C THR A 34 -4.26 -3.25 -2.47
N GLY A 35 -5.36 -3.78 -3.01
CA GLY A 35 -5.73 -3.63 -4.42
C GLY A 35 -7.22 -3.36 -4.64
N GLY A 36 -7.69 -3.41 -5.88
CA GLY A 36 -9.11 -3.26 -6.24
C GLY A 36 -9.53 -4.30 -7.28
N PRO A 37 -10.70 -4.96 -7.15
CA PRO A 37 -11.13 -6.02 -8.05
C PRO A 37 -11.92 -5.47 -9.25
N ASN A 38 -11.96 -6.19 -10.37
CA ASN A 38 -12.93 -5.93 -11.45
C ASN A 38 -14.27 -6.62 -11.12
N CYS A 39 -15.37 -5.88 -11.19
CA CYS A 39 -16.72 -6.30 -10.80
C CYS A 39 -17.70 -6.18 -11.98
N PRO A 40 -17.94 -7.27 -12.76
CA PRO A 40 -18.94 -7.28 -13.82
C PRO A 40 -20.34 -6.96 -13.29
N ASP A 41 -21.12 -6.23 -14.10
CA ASP A 41 -22.53 -5.91 -13.84
C ASP A 41 -22.82 -5.23 -12.50
N ASP A 42 -21.82 -4.58 -11.87
CA ASP A 42 -21.92 -3.96 -10.55
C ASP A 42 -22.34 -4.95 -9.42
N ASP A 43 -22.08 -6.25 -9.63
CA ASP A 43 -22.33 -7.32 -8.67
C ASP A 43 -21.06 -7.66 -7.89
N LEU A 44 -21.08 -7.36 -6.59
CA LEU A 44 -19.97 -7.64 -5.68
C LEU A 44 -19.61 -9.14 -5.61
N ASN A 45 -20.54 -10.05 -5.85
CA ASN A 45 -20.25 -11.49 -5.82
C ASN A 45 -19.67 -12.02 -7.15
N GLN A 46 -19.62 -11.19 -8.19
CA GLN A 46 -18.96 -11.50 -9.45
C GLN A 46 -17.55 -10.92 -9.53
N CYS A 47 -17.12 -10.11 -8.56
CA CYS A 47 -15.76 -9.59 -8.55
C CYS A 47 -14.73 -10.69 -8.25
N LYS A 48 -13.52 -10.47 -8.75
CA LYS A 48 -12.34 -11.24 -8.38
C LYS A 48 -11.67 -10.61 -7.16
N TRP A 49 -11.90 -11.14 -5.97
CA TRP A 49 -11.42 -10.55 -4.72
C TRP A 49 -10.08 -11.14 -4.26
N GLN A 50 -9.83 -12.43 -4.51
CA GLN A 50 -8.57 -13.08 -4.11
C GLN A 50 -7.36 -12.50 -4.84
N GLN A 51 -6.20 -12.49 -4.17
CA GLN A 51 -4.95 -11.88 -4.68
C GLN A 51 -4.59 -12.33 -6.09
N ASN A 52 -4.60 -13.64 -6.34
CA ASN A 52 -4.25 -14.17 -7.66
C ASN A 52 -5.36 -13.93 -8.70
N ASP A 53 -6.62 -13.96 -8.27
CA ASP A 53 -7.77 -13.82 -9.17
C ASP A 53 -7.94 -12.37 -9.65
N ARG A 54 -7.50 -11.39 -8.85
CA ARG A 54 -7.63 -9.95 -9.13
C ARG A 54 -6.45 -9.36 -9.90
N ALA A 55 -5.53 -10.19 -10.36
CA ALA A 55 -4.36 -9.73 -11.11
C ALA A 55 -4.78 -8.98 -12.38
N VAL A 56 -4.19 -7.82 -12.59
CA VAL A 56 -4.44 -6.99 -13.77
C VAL A 56 -3.11 -6.76 -14.47
N ALA A 57 -3.10 -6.89 -15.79
CA ALA A 57 -1.95 -6.54 -16.60
C ALA A 57 -1.66 -5.03 -16.48
N TRP A 58 -0.39 -4.67 -16.45
CA TRP A 58 0.03 -3.27 -16.44
C TRP A 58 0.60 -2.87 -17.79
N VAL A 59 0.43 -1.60 -18.16
CA VAL A 59 0.85 -1.08 -19.47
C VAL A 59 2.38 -0.98 -19.48
N ARG A 60 3.05 -1.72 -20.38
CA ARG A 60 4.51 -1.67 -20.58
C ARG A 60 5.00 -0.23 -20.68
N ASP A 61 6.13 0.06 -20.03
CA ASP A 61 6.77 1.39 -19.99
C ASP A 61 5.96 2.50 -19.29
N SER A 62 4.79 2.20 -18.73
CA SER A 62 4.04 3.13 -17.88
C SER A 62 4.63 3.38 -16.47
N PRO A 63 5.38 2.45 -15.83
CA PRO A 63 5.93 2.70 -14.52
C PRO A 63 6.86 3.92 -14.49
N LYS A 64 6.59 4.86 -13.58
CA LYS A 64 7.46 6.02 -13.32
C LYS A 64 7.85 6.03 -11.85
N ALA A 65 9.15 6.05 -11.58
CA ALA A 65 9.68 6.05 -10.23
C ALA A 65 10.73 7.15 -10.05
N ARG A 66 10.65 7.85 -8.92
CA ARG A 66 11.68 8.78 -8.41
C ARG A 66 11.58 8.85 -6.89
N PRO A 67 12.59 9.34 -6.16
CA PRO A 67 12.53 9.39 -4.70
C PRO A 67 11.24 10.05 -4.19
N GLY A 68 10.43 9.30 -3.43
CA GLY A 68 9.15 9.77 -2.90
C GLY A 68 7.93 9.62 -3.82
N TYR A 69 8.06 9.12 -5.05
CA TYR A 69 6.92 8.95 -5.97
C TYR A 69 7.05 7.71 -6.83
N PHE A 70 5.94 6.97 -6.95
CA PHE A 70 5.77 5.88 -7.90
C PHE A 70 4.42 5.99 -8.61
N SER A 71 4.36 5.63 -9.88
CA SER A 71 3.10 5.49 -10.61
C SER A 71 3.16 4.40 -11.66
N ILE A 72 1.99 3.84 -11.98
CA ILE A 72 1.82 2.76 -12.96
C ILE A 72 0.41 2.81 -13.56
N ALA A 73 0.31 2.53 -14.86
CA ALA A 73 -0.98 2.42 -15.55
C ALA A 73 -1.36 0.96 -15.72
N MET A 74 -2.61 0.63 -15.41
CA MET A 74 -3.19 -0.71 -15.58
C MET A 74 -3.94 -0.80 -16.91
N GLU A 75 -3.92 -1.97 -17.55
CA GLU A 75 -4.70 -2.21 -18.78
C GLU A 75 -6.21 -2.11 -18.55
N SER A 76 -6.66 -2.21 -17.29
CA SER A 76 -8.05 -1.94 -16.90
C SER A 76 -8.46 -0.47 -17.02
N GLY A 77 -7.54 0.45 -17.33
CA GLY A 77 -7.78 1.89 -17.41
C GLY A 77 -7.50 2.65 -16.11
N VAL A 78 -7.12 1.96 -15.03
CA VAL A 78 -6.75 2.61 -13.76
C VAL A 78 -5.31 3.09 -13.80
N GLN A 79 -5.10 4.38 -13.61
CA GLN A 79 -3.80 4.97 -13.27
C GLN A 79 -3.65 5.00 -11.75
N ALA A 80 -2.64 4.31 -11.22
CA ALA A 80 -2.29 4.39 -9.82
C ALA A 80 -1.06 5.28 -9.64
N GLU A 81 -1.09 6.15 -8.63
CA GLU A 81 0.03 6.96 -8.20
C GLU A 81 0.14 6.88 -6.68
N MET A 82 1.36 6.88 -6.15
CA MET A 82 1.60 6.79 -4.72
C MET A 82 2.82 7.61 -4.28
N THR A 83 2.73 8.12 -3.06
CA THR A 83 3.76 8.86 -2.35
C THR A 83 3.70 8.49 -0.88
N VAL A 84 4.76 8.78 -0.12
CA VAL A 84 4.86 8.38 1.29
C VAL A 84 5.35 9.51 2.19
N THR A 85 5.00 9.40 3.47
CA THR A 85 5.64 10.04 4.63
C THR A 85 6.31 8.95 5.47
N ASN A 86 6.71 9.23 6.71
CA ASN A 86 7.44 8.24 7.52
C ASN A 86 6.60 6.99 7.82
N HIS A 87 5.33 7.17 8.21
CA HIS A 87 4.44 6.09 8.65
C HIS A 87 3.16 5.97 7.81
N SER A 88 3.05 6.77 6.75
CA SER A 88 1.83 6.84 5.95
C SER A 88 2.12 6.84 4.45
N ALA A 89 1.17 6.32 3.69
CA ALA A 89 1.15 6.36 2.25
C ALA A 89 -0.10 7.10 1.77
N LEU A 90 0.03 7.78 0.64
CA LEU A 90 -1.08 8.42 -0.04
C LEU A 90 -1.15 7.90 -1.47
N TYR A 91 -2.28 7.30 -1.82
CA TYR A 91 -2.57 6.78 -3.15
C TYR A 91 -3.54 7.70 -3.85
N ARG A 92 -3.36 7.83 -5.15
CA ARG A 92 -4.31 8.45 -6.05
C ARG A 92 -4.61 7.46 -7.18
N PHE A 93 -5.86 7.05 -7.27
CA PHE A 93 -6.37 6.19 -8.34
C PHE A 93 -7.22 7.03 -9.28
N THR A 94 -6.78 7.16 -10.53
CA THR A 94 -7.53 7.84 -11.59
C THR A 94 -8.07 6.80 -12.58
N PHE A 95 -9.39 6.77 -12.76
CA PHE A 95 -10.08 5.82 -13.62
C PHE A 95 -10.24 6.43 -15.02
N ASN A 96 -9.29 6.13 -15.91
CA ASN A 96 -9.29 6.63 -17.28
C ASN A 96 -10.16 5.74 -18.18
N ASN A 97 -10.75 6.35 -19.21
CA ASN A 97 -11.47 5.65 -20.28
C ASN A 97 -12.68 4.79 -19.83
N VAL A 98 -13.25 5.06 -18.65
CA VAL A 98 -14.52 4.47 -18.23
C VAL A 98 -15.61 5.55 -18.30
N PRO A 99 -16.77 5.29 -18.94
CA PRO A 99 -17.91 6.21 -18.85
C PRO A 99 -18.24 6.47 -17.38
N THR A 100 -18.08 7.71 -16.95
CA THR A 100 -18.31 8.17 -15.56
C THR A 100 -19.67 7.70 -15.05
N GLU A 101 -20.69 7.76 -15.90
CA GLU A 101 -22.09 7.47 -15.55
C GLU A 101 -22.36 6.01 -15.13
N SER A 102 -21.41 5.08 -15.30
CA SER A 102 -21.58 3.67 -14.90
C SER A 102 -20.47 3.12 -13.98
N LEU A 103 -19.51 3.93 -13.56
CA LEU A 103 -18.40 3.45 -12.74
C LEU A 103 -18.80 3.42 -11.25
N SER A 104 -18.72 2.25 -10.61
CA SER A 104 -18.83 2.09 -9.15
C SER A 104 -17.53 1.46 -8.60
N PRO A 105 -16.47 2.27 -8.41
CA PRO A 105 -15.16 1.76 -8.01
C PRO A 105 -15.23 1.04 -6.67
N VAL A 106 -14.44 -0.03 -6.54
CA VAL A 106 -14.23 -0.73 -5.27
C VAL A 106 -12.75 -0.63 -4.91
N ILE A 107 -12.47 -0.10 -3.71
CA ILE A 107 -11.16 -0.21 -3.08
C ILE A 107 -11.29 -1.22 -1.95
N LEU A 108 -10.42 -2.23 -1.94
CA LEU A 108 -10.37 -3.23 -0.88
C LEU A 108 -9.04 -3.15 -0.13
N VAL A 109 -9.09 -3.55 1.14
CA VAL A 109 -7.90 -3.93 1.91
C VAL A 109 -7.94 -5.44 2.01
N ASP A 110 -6.85 -6.08 1.56
CA ASP A 110 -6.59 -7.50 1.78
C ASP A 110 -5.64 -7.59 2.97
N LEU A 111 -5.96 -8.43 3.95
CA LEU A 111 -5.04 -8.70 5.06
C LEU A 111 -3.84 -9.54 4.59
N MET A 112 -3.87 -10.10 3.38
CA MET A 112 -2.81 -10.94 2.85
C MET A 112 -1.52 -10.18 2.47
N ASP A 113 -0.39 -10.73 2.89
CA ASP A 113 0.96 -10.32 2.51
C ASP A 113 1.48 -11.02 1.25
N LEU A 114 2.54 -10.48 0.64
CA LEU A 114 3.11 -11.07 -0.58
C LEU A 114 3.71 -12.46 -0.35
N PRO A 115 4.44 -12.72 0.76
CA PRO A 115 4.94 -14.06 1.08
C PRO A 115 3.86 -15.05 1.52
N GLN A 116 2.62 -14.60 1.69
CA GLN A 116 1.52 -15.40 2.21
C GLN A 116 1.77 -15.98 3.62
N SER A 117 2.35 -15.15 4.49
CA SER A 117 2.79 -15.50 5.82
C SER A 117 1.82 -15.13 6.95
N ARG A 118 0.75 -14.39 6.65
CA ARG A 118 -0.21 -13.92 7.65
C ARG A 118 -0.68 -15.03 8.60
N LYS A 119 -0.74 -14.68 9.88
CA LYS A 119 -1.33 -15.44 10.99
C LYS A 119 -2.47 -14.65 11.60
N GLY A 120 -3.69 -15.18 11.49
CA GLY A 120 -4.90 -14.53 12.00
C GLY A 120 -5.12 -13.11 11.45
N GLY A 121 -5.85 -12.28 12.18
CA GLY A 121 -6.06 -10.87 11.85
C GLY A 121 -7.52 -10.45 11.90
N ILE A 122 -7.75 -9.15 12.00
CA ILE A 122 -9.07 -8.54 12.01
C ILE A 122 -9.08 -7.31 11.13
N ALA A 123 -10.13 -7.16 10.33
CA ALA A 123 -10.39 -5.95 9.58
C ALA A 123 -11.82 -5.49 9.85
N SER A 124 -11.99 -4.19 10.04
CA SER A 124 -13.28 -3.56 10.28
C SER A 124 -13.48 -2.33 9.40
N VAL A 125 -14.73 -1.97 9.19
CA VAL A 125 -15.12 -0.70 8.56
C VAL A 125 -16.14 0.00 9.43
N ASP A 126 -15.90 1.26 9.75
CA ASP A 126 -16.80 2.06 10.58
C ASP A 126 -17.90 2.76 9.76
N SER A 127 -18.72 3.58 10.43
CA SER A 127 -19.83 4.30 9.81
C SER A 127 -19.39 5.43 8.87
N SER A 128 -18.15 5.92 8.98
CA SER A 128 -17.58 6.89 8.04
C SER A 128 -17.05 6.20 6.76
N GLY A 129 -16.91 4.88 6.80
CA GLY A 129 -16.30 4.07 5.74
C GLY A 129 -14.78 3.96 5.86
N ARG A 130 -14.20 4.43 6.97
CA ARG A 130 -12.80 4.19 7.32
C ARG A 130 -12.56 2.70 7.52
N LEU A 131 -11.52 2.18 6.88
CA LEU A 131 -11.11 0.79 7.02
C LEU A 131 -9.98 0.69 8.03
N THR A 132 -10.09 -0.18 9.02
CA THR A 132 -9.05 -0.40 10.02
C THR A 132 -8.80 -1.89 10.19
N GLY A 133 -7.65 -2.23 10.75
CA GLY A 133 -7.38 -3.62 11.10
C GLY A 133 -5.94 -3.85 11.47
N ASN A 134 -5.66 -5.12 11.74
CA ASN A 134 -4.34 -5.63 12.05
C ASN A 134 -4.23 -7.10 11.69
N ALA A 135 -3.00 -7.55 11.52
CA ALA A 135 -2.67 -8.94 11.36
C ALA A 135 -1.23 -9.21 11.81
N THR A 136 -0.96 -10.46 12.15
CA THR A 136 0.37 -10.94 12.49
C THR A 136 1.02 -11.51 11.24
N PHE A 137 2.30 -11.22 11.02
CA PHE A 137 3.05 -11.64 9.84
C PHE A 137 4.38 -12.25 10.25
N ASN A 138 4.95 -13.12 9.40
CA ASN A 138 6.34 -13.53 9.58
C ASN A 138 7.25 -12.49 8.92
N PRO A 139 8.43 -12.22 9.50
CA PRO A 139 9.43 -11.40 8.82
C PRO A 139 10.02 -12.18 7.62
N SER A 140 10.40 -11.44 6.57
CA SER A 140 11.09 -12.03 5.41
C SER A 140 12.44 -12.67 5.75
N PHE A 141 13.13 -12.11 6.75
CA PHE A 141 14.36 -12.66 7.31
C PHE A 141 14.30 -12.59 8.84
N GLY A 142 14.74 -13.66 9.51
CA GLY A 142 14.78 -13.71 10.97
C GLY A 142 13.76 -14.65 11.59
N ILE A 143 13.58 -14.53 12.90
CA ILE A 143 12.76 -15.43 13.72
C ILE A 143 11.65 -14.61 14.37
N GLY A 144 10.48 -15.22 14.52
CA GLY A 144 9.35 -14.65 15.23
C GLY A 144 8.28 -14.14 14.28
N SER A 145 7.54 -13.15 14.76
CA SER A 145 6.45 -12.51 14.03
C SER A 145 6.32 -11.07 14.50
N TYR A 146 5.73 -10.23 13.66
CA TYR A 146 5.36 -8.87 14.01
C TYR A 146 3.87 -8.66 13.72
N GLU A 147 3.27 -7.73 14.44
CA GLU A 147 1.90 -7.31 14.21
C GLU A 147 1.92 -5.94 13.53
N LEU A 148 1.17 -5.80 12.44
CA LEU A 148 1.02 -4.54 11.74
C LEU A 148 -0.44 -4.10 11.78
N HIS A 149 -0.65 -2.85 12.17
CA HIS A 149 -1.95 -2.20 12.21
C HIS A 149 -2.04 -1.19 11.08
N PHE A 150 -3.24 -1.00 10.54
CA PHE A 150 -3.49 -0.03 9.49
C PHE A 150 -4.77 0.77 9.72
N CYS A 151 -4.81 1.93 9.08
CA CYS A 151 -5.98 2.80 9.03
C CYS A 151 -6.07 3.44 7.63
N VAL A 152 -7.21 3.30 6.96
CA VAL A 152 -7.46 3.82 5.60
C VAL A 152 -8.63 4.78 5.61
N ASP A 153 -8.38 6.00 5.12
CA ASP A 153 -9.39 7.00 4.83
C ASP A 153 -9.43 7.34 3.35
N PHE A 154 -10.57 7.82 2.87
CA PHE A 154 -10.79 8.12 1.45
C PHE A 154 -11.21 9.58 1.23
N LYS A 155 -10.85 10.11 0.05
CA LYS A 155 -11.28 11.43 -0.45
C LYS A 155 -11.52 11.34 -1.96
N GLY A 156 -12.51 12.08 -2.47
CA GLY A 156 -12.77 12.20 -3.91
C GLY A 156 -13.95 11.37 -4.44
N GLY A 157 -14.66 10.63 -3.59
CA GLY A 157 -15.87 9.90 -3.96
C GLY A 157 -16.85 9.74 -2.80
N ASP A 158 -18.14 9.72 -3.11
CA ASP A 158 -19.19 9.41 -2.14
C ASP A 158 -19.27 7.89 -1.96
N ILE A 159 -19.12 7.40 -0.72
CA ILE A 159 -19.19 5.98 -0.41
C ILE A 159 -20.64 5.51 -0.61
N ARG A 160 -20.81 4.47 -1.42
CA ARG A 160 -22.08 3.81 -1.69
C ARG A 160 -22.34 2.68 -0.69
N ASP A 161 -21.40 1.75 -0.61
CA ASP A 161 -21.48 0.60 0.28
C ASP A 161 -20.12 0.29 0.89
N THR A 162 -20.13 -0.27 2.08
CA THR A 162 -18.94 -0.85 2.70
C THR A 162 -19.25 -2.23 3.20
N GLY A 163 -18.22 -3.03 3.46
CA GLY A 163 -18.41 -4.31 4.11
C GLY A 163 -17.13 -5.10 4.22
N THR A 164 -17.30 -6.38 4.44
CA THR A 164 -16.21 -7.35 4.46
C THR A 164 -16.27 -8.29 3.28
N TRP A 165 -15.16 -8.95 3.00
CA TRP A 165 -15.09 -9.99 2.01
C TRP A 165 -14.18 -11.13 2.50
N VAL A 166 -14.53 -12.34 2.10
CA VAL A 166 -13.77 -13.56 2.37
C VAL A 166 -13.81 -14.41 1.11
N LYS A 167 -12.65 -14.87 0.62
CA LYS A 167 -12.53 -15.55 -0.69
C LYS A 167 -13.00 -14.61 -1.81
N ASN A 168 -13.97 -15.02 -2.63
CA ASN A 168 -14.60 -14.18 -3.67
C ASN A 168 -16.04 -13.79 -3.31
N ARG A 169 -16.37 -13.67 -2.02
CA ARG A 169 -17.71 -13.24 -1.58
C ARG A 169 -17.63 -12.03 -0.68
N ALA A 170 -18.34 -10.99 -1.09
CA ALA A 170 -18.51 -9.77 -0.31
C ALA A 170 -19.81 -9.82 0.50
N ASN A 171 -19.81 -9.18 1.65
CA ASN A 171 -20.97 -9.00 2.50
C ASN A 171 -21.01 -7.54 2.97
N SER A 172 -21.94 -6.76 2.40
CA SER A 172 -22.11 -5.35 2.76
C SER A 172 -22.80 -5.14 4.13
N SER A 173 -23.48 -6.15 4.65
CA SER A 173 -24.09 -6.10 6.00
C SER A 173 -23.08 -6.40 7.11
N GLN A 174 -22.01 -7.15 6.80
CA GLN A 174 -20.95 -7.45 7.76
C GLN A 174 -19.90 -6.33 7.75
N LYS A 175 -19.56 -5.81 8.93
CA LYS A 175 -18.61 -4.70 9.09
C LYS A 175 -17.27 -5.09 9.69
N THR A 176 -17.16 -6.33 10.19
CA THR A 176 -15.93 -6.88 10.77
C THR A 176 -15.73 -8.30 10.30
N VAL A 177 -14.50 -8.62 9.90
CA VAL A 177 -14.03 -9.97 9.59
C VAL A 177 -12.88 -10.29 10.51
N SER A 178 -12.93 -11.46 11.13
CA SER A 178 -11.89 -11.98 12.00
C SER A 178 -11.42 -13.31 11.47
N LEU A 179 -10.11 -13.44 11.30
CA LEU A 179 -9.41 -14.62 10.84
C LEU A 179 -8.69 -15.20 12.05
N VAL A 180 -8.93 -16.48 12.32
CA VAL A 180 -8.27 -17.20 13.41
C VAL A 180 -7.03 -17.91 12.88
N GLU A 181 -5.99 -17.97 13.69
CA GLU A 181 -4.83 -18.83 13.44
C GLU A 181 -5.20 -20.27 13.81
N ASP A 182 -5.64 -21.04 12.83
CA ASP A 182 -6.04 -22.45 13.02
C ASP A 182 -5.03 -23.44 12.43
N GLY A 183 -3.86 -22.95 12.01
CA GLY A 183 -2.82 -23.75 11.34
C GLY A 183 -3.13 -24.08 9.88
N SER A 184 -4.24 -23.56 9.31
CA SER A 184 -4.60 -23.75 7.90
C SER A 184 -4.38 -22.47 7.08
N ASN A 185 -3.22 -22.39 6.41
CA ASN A 185 -2.97 -21.40 5.37
C ASN A 185 -3.43 -21.95 4.02
N THR A 186 -4.75 -21.98 3.81
CA THR A 186 -5.33 -22.34 2.52
C THR A 186 -5.54 -21.09 1.69
N PRO A 187 -5.52 -21.14 0.35
CA PRO A 187 -5.94 -20.01 -0.49
C PRO A 187 -7.26 -19.37 -0.04
N ALA A 188 -8.15 -20.19 0.52
CA ALA A 188 -9.47 -19.81 1.00
C ALA A 188 -9.49 -19.05 2.35
N THR A 189 -8.44 -19.19 3.16
CA THR A 189 -8.23 -18.46 4.43
C THR A 189 -7.20 -17.35 4.30
N LEU A 190 -6.48 -17.28 3.16
CA LEU A 190 -5.41 -16.33 2.91
C LEU A 190 -5.93 -14.92 2.53
N SER A 191 -6.84 -14.79 1.57
CA SER A 191 -7.37 -13.48 1.15
C SER A 191 -8.73 -13.16 1.79
N ALA A 192 -8.75 -12.11 2.61
CA ALA A 192 -9.94 -11.57 3.27
C ALA A 192 -9.67 -10.16 3.81
N GLY A 193 -10.72 -9.36 3.96
CA GLY A 193 -10.59 -8.03 4.55
C GLY A 193 -11.87 -7.20 4.39
N THR A 194 -11.68 -5.90 4.19
CA THR A 194 -12.76 -4.92 4.09
C THR A 194 -12.73 -4.21 2.73
N PHE A 195 -13.84 -3.59 2.37
CA PHE A 195 -13.93 -2.80 1.15
C PHE A 195 -14.80 -1.56 1.34
N ALA A 196 -14.53 -0.55 0.50
CA ALA A 196 -15.41 0.57 0.25
C ALA A 196 -15.73 0.61 -1.26
N ARG A 197 -17.02 0.60 -1.59
CA ARG A 197 -17.55 0.83 -2.93
C ARG A 197 -18.05 2.26 -3.03
N PHE A 198 -17.70 2.96 -4.10
CA PHE A 198 -18.05 4.35 -4.32
C PHE A 198 -19.15 4.47 -5.36
N HIS A 199 -19.93 5.55 -5.26
CA HIS A 199 -20.75 6.03 -6.36
C HIS A 199 -19.85 6.53 -7.51
N THR A 200 -20.47 6.88 -8.64
CA THR A 200 -19.82 7.60 -9.73
C THR A 200 -18.97 8.76 -9.20
N LEU A 201 -17.70 8.77 -9.62
CA LEU A 201 -16.74 9.79 -9.22
C LEU A 201 -16.94 11.06 -10.05
N ARG A 202 -16.88 12.23 -9.40
CA ARG A 202 -16.97 13.53 -10.10
C ARG A 202 -15.72 13.82 -10.94
N ASP A 203 -14.54 13.52 -10.39
CA ASP A 203 -13.23 13.82 -10.99
C ASP A 203 -12.48 12.56 -11.45
N ASN A 204 -13.19 11.43 -11.62
CA ASN A 204 -12.62 10.11 -11.92
C ASN A 204 -11.47 9.70 -10.99
N THR A 205 -11.37 10.28 -9.79
CA THR A 205 -10.23 10.10 -8.91
C THR A 205 -10.69 9.78 -7.51
N ILE A 206 -10.09 8.76 -6.91
CA ILE A 206 -10.16 8.49 -5.48
C ILE A 206 -8.75 8.57 -4.91
N THR A 207 -8.61 9.31 -3.81
CA THR A 207 -7.40 9.32 -3.01
C THR A 207 -7.62 8.46 -1.76
N ALA A 208 -6.71 7.54 -1.49
CA ALA A 208 -6.71 6.74 -0.26
C ALA A 208 -5.49 7.11 0.58
N ARG A 209 -5.71 7.50 1.84
CA ARG A 209 -4.66 7.76 2.82
C ARG A 209 -4.56 6.55 3.73
N VAL A 210 -3.36 5.99 3.85
CA VAL A 210 -3.11 4.81 4.68
C VAL A 210 -2.04 5.13 5.70
N GLY A 211 -2.37 5.00 6.98
CA GLY A 211 -1.38 4.99 8.06
C GLY A 211 -1.10 3.56 8.51
N VAL A 212 0.13 3.31 8.94
CA VAL A 212 0.55 2.03 9.52
C VAL A 212 1.21 2.24 10.89
N SER A 213 1.15 1.22 11.73
CA SER A 213 1.84 1.19 13.02
C SER A 213 2.09 -0.23 13.51
N PHE A 214 3.22 -0.46 14.19
CA PHE A 214 3.49 -1.69 14.92
C PHE A 214 2.84 -1.69 16.33
N MET A 215 2.27 -0.56 16.77
CA MET A 215 1.73 -0.40 18.12
C MET A 215 0.24 -0.67 18.21
N SER A 216 -0.58 0.03 17.43
CA SER A 216 -2.04 -0.12 17.47
C SER A 216 -2.74 0.50 16.26
N VAL A 217 -4.03 0.20 16.09
CA VAL A 217 -4.89 0.85 15.08
C VAL A 217 -5.00 2.36 15.35
N GLU A 218 -5.13 2.76 16.61
CA GLU A 218 -5.22 4.17 17.01
C GLU A 218 -3.96 4.94 16.63
N GLN A 219 -2.78 4.35 16.85
CA GLN A 219 -1.51 4.94 16.43
C GLN A 219 -1.42 5.01 14.90
N ALA A 220 -1.83 3.95 14.18
CA ALA A 220 -1.87 3.96 12.72
C ALA A 220 -2.76 5.08 12.16
N CYS A 221 -3.96 5.29 12.73
CA CYS A 221 -4.84 6.39 12.33
C CYS A 221 -4.21 7.76 12.67
N SER A 222 -3.65 7.90 13.88
CA SER A 222 -2.99 9.14 14.31
C SER A 222 -1.81 9.52 13.41
N ASN A 223 -0.98 8.55 13.03
CA ASN A 223 0.11 8.71 12.07
C ASN A 223 -0.42 9.26 10.73
N ALA A 224 -1.46 8.63 10.17
CA ALA A 224 -2.07 9.05 8.91
C ALA A 224 -2.63 10.48 9.00
N GLU A 225 -3.39 10.78 10.05
CA GLU A 225 -4.05 12.06 10.24
C GLU A 225 -3.06 13.20 10.48
N THR A 226 -1.96 12.93 11.20
CA THR A 226 -0.93 13.92 11.53
C THR A 226 -0.02 14.19 10.33
N GLU A 227 0.43 13.14 9.64
CA GLU A 227 1.38 13.27 8.53
C GLU A 227 0.71 13.71 7.22
N LEU A 228 -0.58 13.38 7.02
CA LEU A 228 -1.33 13.62 5.79
C LEU A 228 -2.73 14.21 6.06
N PRO A 229 -2.87 15.33 6.79
CA PRO A 229 -4.18 15.84 7.24
C PRO A 229 -5.14 16.20 6.09
N ASN A 230 -4.60 16.69 4.96
CA ASN A 230 -5.40 17.29 3.89
C ASN A 230 -5.45 16.46 2.59
N PHE A 231 -4.79 15.28 2.56
CA PHE A 231 -4.64 14.46 1.35
C PHE A 231 -3.96 15.23 0.19
N ASP A 232 -3.03 16.14 0.49
CA ASP A 232 -2.33 16.93 -0.53
C ASP A 232 -1.22 16.12 -1.20
N PHE A 233 -1.59 15.38 -2.24
CA PHE A 233 -0.68 14.50 -2.95
C PHE A 233 0.54 15.22 -3.53
N ALA A 234 0.35 16.40 -4.14
CA ALA A 234 1.45 17.14 -4.78
C ALA A 234 2.45 17.67 -3.75
N ASN A 235 1.94 18.20 -2.63
CA ASN A 235 2.79 18.65 -1.54
C ASN A 235 3.51 17.47 -0.87
N THR A 236 2.84 16.34 -0.63
CA THR A 236 3.48 15.14 -0.06
C THR A 236 4.62 14.64 -0.94
N VAL A 237 4.43 14.59 -2.26
CA VAL A 237 5.51 14.24 -3.21
C VAL A 237 6.68 15.21 -3.11
N SER A 238 6.40 16.51 -3.08
CA SER A 238 7.43 17.56 -3.00
C SER A 238 8.20 17.51 -1.68
N ALA A 239 7.50 17.21 -0.58
CA ALA A 239 8.08 17.02 0.74
C ALA A 239 8.98 15.78 0.79
N ALA A 240 8.51 14.64 0.25
CA ALA A 240 9.30 13.41 0.18
C ALA A 240 10.57 13.58 -0.67
N GLU A 241 10.47 14.24 -1.83
CA GLU A 241 11.64 14.56 -2.64
C GLU A 241 12.63 15.47 -1.92
N SER A 242 12.13 16.46 -1.18
CA SER A 242 12.97 17.41 -0.45
C SER A 242 13.71 16.70 0.69
N ALA A 243 13.03 15.82 1.43
CA ALA A 243 13.67 14.98 2.43
C ALA A 243 14.77 14.09 1.84
N TRP A 244 14.55 13.52 0.64
CA TRP A 244 15.58 12.77 -0.07
C TRP A 244 16.74 13.64 -0.55
N ARG A 245 16.48 14.84 -1.07
CA ARG A 245 17.52 15.80 -1.44
C ARG A 245 18.38 16.16 -0.23
N ASP A 246 17.76 16.50 0.90
CA ASP A 246 18.46 16.84 2.13
C ASP A 246 19.33 15.68 2.63
N LYS A 247 18.81 14.44 2.55
CA LYS A 247 19.55 13.24 2.93
C LYS A 247 20.76 12.99 2.04
N LEU A 248 20.63 13.21 0.73
CA LEU A 248 21.70 13.02 -0.25
C LEU A 248 22.70 14.18 -0.29
N ASN A 249 22.33 15.37 0.23
CA ASN A 249 23.14 16.58 0.21
C ASN A 249 24.45 16.48 1.05
N VAL A 250 24.59 15.42 1.85
CA VAL A 250 25.84 15.12 2.57
C VAL A 250 26.96 14.66 1.64
N ILE A 251 26.63 14.30 0.39
CA ILE A 251 27.57 13.83 -0.62
C ILE A 251 27.80 14.94 -1.64
N SER A 252 29.06 15.31 -1.86
CA SER A 252 29.48 16.20 -2.95
C SER A 252 30.32 15.44 -3.97
N VAL A 253 30.03 15.60 -5.25
CA VAL A 253 30.69 14.88 -6.35
C VAL A 253 31.24 15.89 -7.36
N ASN A 254 32.51 15.79 -7.71
CA ASN A 254 33.03 16.43 -8.92
C ASN A 254 32.71 15.54 -10.13
N ALA A 255 31.78 15.98 -10.97
CA ALA A 255 31.30 15.27 -12.15
C ALA A 255 32.06 15.62 -13.45
N GLU A 256 33.14 16.42 -13.37
CA GLU A 256 33.94 16.78 -14.55
C GLU A 256 34.51 15.53 -15.24
N GLY A 257 34.23 15.38 -16.53
CA GLY A 257 34.65 14.22 -17.32
C GLY A 257 33.89 12.91 -17.02
N ILE A 258 32.88 12.92 -16.16
CA ILE A 258 32.12 11.72 -15.76
C ILE A 258 30.79 11.64 -16.52
N SER A 259 30.50 10.47 -17.12
CA SER A 259 29.26 10.25 -17.85
C SER A 259 28.01 10.35 -16.97
N SER A 260 26.90 10.79 -17.55
CA SER A 260 25.61 10.87 -16.84
C SER A 260 25.12 9.50 -16.35
N ASP A 261 25.46 8.42 -17.05
CA ASP A 261 25.08 7.07 -16.64
C ASP A 261 25.84 6.61 -15.40
N LEU A 262 27.14 6.92 -15.28
CA LEU A 262 27.87 6.62 -14.05
C LEU A 262 27.35 7.43 -12.86
N GLN A 263 26.98 8.68 -13.09
CA GLN A 263 26.33 9.51 -12.06
C GLN A 263 24.98 8.92 -11.62
N LYS A 264 24.15 8.43 -12.55
CA LYS A 264 22.88 7.74 -12.21
C LYS A 264 23.14 6.48 -11.38
N VAL A 265 24.13 5.66 -11.76
CA VAL A 265 24.49 4.45 -11.00
C VAL A 265 24.90 4.82 -9.58
N PHE A 266 25.77 5.83 -9.42
CA PHE A 266 26.22 6.32 -8.13
C PHE A 266 25.04 6.78 -7.24
N TRP A 267 24.22 7.72 -7.74
CA TRP A 267 23.10 8.26 -6.96
C TRP A 267 22.01 7.22 -6.67
N SER A 268 21.78 6.29 -7.60
CA SER A 268 20.84 5.18 -7.35
C SER A 268 21.40 4.21 -6.30
N GLY A 269 22.71 3.97 -6.28
CA GLY A 269 23.38 3.18 -5.24
C GLY A 269 23.30 3.85 -3.87
N ALA A 270 23.59 5.15 -3.80
CA ALA A 270 23.48 5.93 -2.57
C ALA A 270 22.05 5.94 -2.02
N TYR A 271 21.05 6.14 -2.89
CA TYR A 271 19.63 6.03 -2.52
C TYR A 271 19.32 4.67 -1.89
N ARG A 272 19.69 3.56 -2.55
CA ARG A 272 19.43 2.19 -2.05
C ARG A 272 20.12 1.90 -0.72
N ALA A 273 21.35 2.38 -0.54
CA ALA A 273 22.10 2.23 0.71
C ALA A 273 21.47 2.98 1.90
N MET A 274 20.52 3.88 1.64
CA MET A 274 19.82 4.66 2.68
C MET A 274 18.35 4.22 2.89
N ILE A 275 17.91 3.14 2.24
CA ILE A 275 16.55 2.58 2.43
C ILE A 275 16.45 1.76 3.73
N SER A 276 17.55 1.11 4.12
CA SER A 276 17.67 0.32 5.35
C SER A 276 18.97 0.67 6.09
N PRO A 277 19.00 0.64 7.43
CA PRO A 277 17.87 0.37 8.33
C PRO A 277 16.79 1.45 8.27
N GLN A 278 15.57 1.09 8.64
CA GLN A 278 14.41 1.97 8.64
C GLN A 278 14.27 2.66 9.99
N ASP A 279 13.87 3.92 9.98
CA ASP A 279 13.46 4.64 11.19
C ASP A 279 12.08 4.14 11.64
N TYR A 280 12.04 3.53 12.82
CA TYR A 280 10.86 3.04 13.55
C TYR A 280 10.74 3.76 14.91
N THR A 281 11.27 4.97 15.03
CA THR A 281 11.11 5.79 16.25
C THR A 281 9.63 5.99 16.56
N GLY A 282 9.23 5.63 17.79
CA GLY A 282 7.82 5.66 18.20
C GLY A 282 7.00 4.46 17.75
N GLU A 283 7.60 3.46 17.08
CA GLU A 283 6.95 2.27 16.55
C GLU A 283 7.50 0.97 17.16
N ASN A 284 7.92 1.03 18.43
CA ASN A 284 8.44 -0.13 19.16
C ASN A 284 7.40 -0.68 20.15
N PRO A 285 6.85 -1.89 19.92
CA PRO A 285 5.85 -2.47 20.82
C PRO A 285 6.46 -3.13 22.06
N LEU A 286 7.78 -3.36 22.10
CA LEU A 286 8.47 -4.11 23.15
C LEU A 286 8.97 -3.22 24.29
N TRP A 287 9.36 -1.98 24.01
CA TRP A 287 9.76 -1.00 25.02
C TRP A 287 9.49 0.44 24.57
N LYS A 288 9.46 1.37 25.53
CA LYS A 288 9.32 2.81 25.28
C LYS A 288 10.67 3.50 25.34
N SER A 289 10.95 4.37 24.38
CA SER A 289 12.18 5.15 24.27
C SER A 289 11.89 6.51 23.64
N GLU A 290 12.61 7.54 24.08
CA GLU A 290 12.65 8.86 23.40
C GLU A 290 13.79 8.95 22.39
N GLU A 291 14.76 8.03 22.46
CA GLU A 291 15.86 7.94 21.50
C GLU A 291 15.40 7.36 20.15
N PRO A 292 16.05 7.75 19.04
CA PRO A 292 15.77 7.16 17.74
C PRO A 292 15.90 5.63 17.73
N TYR A 293 14.93 4.96 17.12
CA TYR A 293 14.92 3.50 16.96
C TYR A 293 15.00 3.15 15.48
N TYR A 294 16.06 2.43 15.09
CA TYR A 294 16.25 1.94 13.73
C TYR A 294 16.28 0.42 13.72
N ASP A 295 15.60 -0.20 12.75
CA ASP A 295 15.51 -1.65 12.61
C ASP A 295 15.42 -2.06 11.12
N SER A 296 15.17 -3.33 10.82
CA SER A 296 15.16 -3.88 9.45
C SER A 296 16.57 -3.82 8.81
N PHE A 297 17.59 -4.16 9.61
CA PHE A 297 18.94 -4.38 9.12
C PHE A 297 19.01 -5.68 8.30
N TYR A 298 19.55 -5.59 7.08
CA TYR A 298 19.95 -6.75 6.32
C TYR A 298 21.40 -7.11 6.68
N TRP A 299 21.62 -8.36 7.09
CA TRP A 299 22.95 -8.92 7.38
C TRP A 299 23.52 -9.61 6.15
#